data_AF-A0A925B4I7-F1
#
_entry.id   AF-A0A925B4I7-F1
#
_cell.length_a   1.000
_cell.length_b   1.000
_cell.length_c   1.000
_cell.angle_alpha   90.00
_cell.angle_beta   90.00
_cell.angle_gamma   90.00
#
_symmetry.space_group_name_H-M   'P 1'
#
loop_
_entity.id
_entity.type
_entity.pdbx_description
1 polymer ?
#
loop_
_entity_poly.entity_id
_entity_poly.type
_entity_poly.pdbx_seq_one_letter_code
_entity_poly.pdbx_strand_id
1 'polypeptide(L)'
;MLKKIPREVVEVAVKEIGDFQRLKISETPQVFTLHNFQGVLLLFFTLLLVGLTSLFIGDRRISDLVSGVTFLFTISIVAQVLAGYKALKDLGLEYVIFALVLGILIRSIIGVPKWLVASLQSEFYIKIGLVLLGTSVIFRDVVKAGSLGLIQALVVVLVVWYFAYWIARRFKIDEELSLMISSAVSICGVSAAIATCGAIQGDGKKLSYVVSLVLIVALPMMIFMPYLANALHLSPSVAGAWIGGTIDTTGAVVATGEQLGKEASKVSTIVKLSQNVLLGVAAVAISLFWMVK
;
A
#
# COMPACT_ATOMS: atom_id res chain seq x y z
N MET A 1 1.90 -24.42 -4.74
CA MET A 1 2.92 -23.37 -4.54
C MET A 1 3.00 -22.80 -3.12
N LEU A 2 1.92 -22.82 -2.30
CA LEU A 2 1.92 -22.35 -0.89
C LEU A 2 2.21 -23.44 0.17
N LYS A 3 2.43 -24.71 -0.24
CA LYS A 3 2.51 -25.87 0.67
C LYS A 3 3.81 -26.00 1.49
N LYS A 4 4.79 -25.09 1.32
CA LYS A 4 6.14 -25.21 1.92
C LYS A 4 6.49 -24.15 2.96
N ILE A 5 5.63 -23.16 3.21
CA ILE A 5 5.89 -22.14 4.23
C ILE A 5 5.27 -22.64 5.55
N PRO A 6 6.04 -22.81 6.64
CA PRO A 6 5.50 -23.24 7.92
C PRO A 6 4.46 -22.22 8.41
N ARG A 7 3.28 -22.68 8.82
CA ARG A 7 2.17 -21.79 9.27
C ARG A 7 2.61 -20.86 10.41
N GLU A 8 3.47 -21.36 11.29
CA GLU A 8 4.04 -20.62 12.42
C GLU A 8 4.81 -19.37 11.98
N VAL A 9 5.56 -19.45 10.87
CA VAL A 9 6.32 -18.29 10.33
C VAL A 9 5.37 -17.21 9.81
N VAL A 10 4.25 -17.61 9.21
CA VAL A 10 3.23 -16.67 8.72
C VAL A 10 2.52 -16.02 9.90
N GLU A 11 2.12 -16.78 10.92
CA GLU A 11 1.42 -16.25 12.09
C GLU A 11 2.28 -15.28 12.91
N VAL A 12 3.57 -15.58 13.09
CA VAL A 12 4.52 -14.67 13.75
C VAL A 12 4.66 -13.38 12.95
N ALA A 13 4.85 -13.47 11.63
CA ALA A 13 4.94 -12.28 10.78
C ALA A 13 3.66 -11.43 10.78
N VAL A 14 2.46 -12.04 10.77
CA VAL A 14 1.17 -11.32 10.87
C VAL A 14 1.07 -10.57 12.21
N LYS A 15 1.38 -11.24 13.31
CA LYS A 15 1.28 -10.68 14.67
C LYS A 15 2.23 -9.49 14.84
N GLU A 16 3.48 -9.65 14.39
CA GLU A 16 4.51 -8.62 14.52
C GLU A 16 4.25 -7.39 13.62
N ILE A 17 3.66 -7.59 12.43
CA ILE A 17 3.25 -6.48 11.56
C ILE A 17 2.05 -5.71 12.16
N GLY A 18 1.14 -6.41 12.84
CA GLY A 18 0.04 -5.79 13.60
C GLY A 18 0.54 -4.93 14.77
N ASP A 19 1.61 -5.35 15.44
CA ASP A 19 2.28 -4.56 16.49
C ASP A 19 3.10 -3.41 15.90
N PHE A 20 3.65 -3.56 14.69
CA PHE A 20 4.36 -2.50 13.96
C PHE A 20 3.44 -1.32 13.60
N GLN A 21 2.19 -1.56 13.19
CA GLN A 21 1.20 -0.48 12.96
C GLN A 21 0.90 0.35 14.23
N ARG A 22 1.30 -0.13 15.42
CA ARG A 22 1.19 0.63 16.68
C ARG A 22 2.46 1.42 17.03
N LEU A 23 3.57 1.21 16.32
CA LEU A 23 4.80 1.97 16.57
C LEU A 23 4.66 3.39 16.03
N LYS A 24 4.83 4.38 16.90
CA LYS A 24 4.79 5.81 16.58
C LYS A 24 6.11 6.29 15.96
N ILE A 25 6.55 5.63 14.88
CA ILE A 25 7.79 6.00 14.16
C ILE A 25 7.63 7.34 13.43
N SER A 26 6.38 7.80 13.21
CA SER A 26 6.10 9.12 12.59
C SER A 26 6.14 10.32 13.56
N GLU A 27 6.46 10.10 14.84
CA GLU A 27 6.73 11.17 15.81
C GLU A 27 8.24 11.24 16.06
N THR A 28 8.92 12.19 15.41
CA THR A 28 10.38 12.41 15.45
C THR A 28 11.05 12.32 16.83
N PRO A 29 10.48 12.81 17.95
CA PRO A 29 11.11 12.64 19.27
C PRO A 29 11.00 11.22 19.85
N GLN A 30 10.15 10.35 19.31
CA GLN A 30 9.95 8.98 19.80
C GLN A 30 10.73 7.93 19.01
N VAL A 31 11.30 8.26 17.84
CA VAL A 31 12.03 7.31 16.98
C VAL A 31 13.19 6.63 17.72
N PHE A 32 13.87 7.35 18.61
CA PHE A 32 15.00 6.85 19.39
C PHE A 32 14.63 6.33 20.79
N THR A 33 13.34 6.22 21.13
CA THR A 33 12.93 5.59 22.38
C THR A 33 13.25 4.08 22.32
N LEU A 34 13.72 3.51 23.44
CA LEU A 34 14.14 2.11 23.53
C LEU A 34 13.10 1.12 22.97
N HIS A 35 11.81 1.40 23.20
CA HIS A 35 10.69 0.62 22.67
C HIS A 35 10.59 0.66 21.14
N ASN A 36 10.75 1.83 20.52
CA ASN A 36 10.68 1.96 19.06
C ASN A 36 11.93 1.37 18.40
N PHE A 37 13.10 1.49 19.02
CA PHE A 37 14.32 0.83 18.56
C PHE A 37 14.20 -0.70 18.59
N GLN A 38 13.63 -1.28 19.65
CA GLN A 38 13.33 -2.71 19.74
C GLN A 38 12.36 -3.15 18.64
N GLY A 39 11.29 -2.38 18.39
CA GLY A 39 10.33 -2.68 17.32
C GLY A 39 10.95 -2.63 15.91
N VAL A 40 11.83 -1.67 15.66
CA VAL A 40 12.59 -1.54 14.40
C VAL A 40 13.53 -2.72 14.20
N LEU A 41 14.28 -3.11 15.23
CA LEU A 41 15.17 -4.28 15.17
C LEU A 41 14.38 -5.57 14.93
N LEU A 42 13.28 -5.75 15.65
CA LEU A 42 12.42 -6.91 15.49
C LEU A 42 11.89 -7.01 14.06
N LEU A 43 11.36 -5.92 13.49
CA LEU A 43 10.93 -5.89 12.08
C LEU A 43 12.06 -6.25 11.11
N PHE A 44 13.27 -5.72 11.33
CA PHE A 44 14.42 -6.05 10.50
C PHE A 44 14.71 -7.55 10.53
N PHE A 45 14.73 -8.16 11.72
CA PHE A 45 14.94 -9.60 11.86
C PHE A 45 13.80 -10.42 11.25
N THR A 46 12.55 -10.00 11.39
CA THR A 46 11.40 -10.67 10.76
C THR A 46 11.50 -10.63 9.24
N LEU A 47 11.82 -9.47 8.65
CA LEU A 47 12.02 -9.32 7.21
C LEU A 47 13.22 -10.14 6.71
N LEU A 48 14.29 -10.21 7.50
CA LEU A 48 15.46 -11.01 7.17
C LEU A 48 15.15 -12.50 7.26
N LEU A 49 14.42 -12.96 8.29
CA LEU A 49 13.96 -14.35 8.42
C LEU A 49 13.03 -14.75 7.27
N VAL A 50 12.05 -13.90 6.95
CA VAL A 50 11.17 -14.09 5.78
C VAL A 50 12.00 -14.14 4.50
N GLY A 51 12.96 -13.23 4.33
CA GLY A 51 13.90 -13.26 3.22
C GLY A 51 14.72 -14.55 3.16
N LEU A 52 15.20 -15.08 4.29
CA LEU A 52 15.96 -16.33 4.35
C LEU A 52 15.10 -17.52 3.91
N THR A 53 13.79 -17.51 4.16
CA THR A 53 12.90 -18.56 3.63
C THR A 53 12.84 -18.59 2.10
N SER A 54 13.15 -17.48 1.41
CA SER A 54 13.26 -17.45 -0.06
C SER A 54 14.44 -18.28 -0.59
N LEU A 55 15.48 -18.53 0.22
CA LEU A 55 16.64 -19.34 -0.16
C LEU A 55 16.28 -20.81 -0.36
N PHE A 56 15.22 -21.31 0.29
CA PHE A 56 14.71 -22.66 0.06
C PHE A 56 13.96 -22.82 -1.27
N ILE A 57 13.72 -21.71 -1.97
CA ILE A 57 12.90 -21.64 -3.19
C ILE A 57 13.78 -21.30 -4.42
N GLY A 58 15.02 -20.82 -4.24
CA GLY A 58 15.93 -20.60 -5.36
C GLY A 58 17.41 -20.55 -4.98
N ASP A 59 18.28 -20.83 -5.95
CA ASP A 59 19.73 -20.84 -5.79
C ASP A 59 20.26 -19.40 -5.60
N ARG A 60 20.45 -19.01 -4.33
CA ARG A 60 20.84 -17.65 -3.95
C ARG A 60 21.95 -17.66 -2.93
N ARG A 61 22.82 -16.65 -3.01
CA ARG A 61 23.83 -16.38 -1.99
C ARG A 61 23.18 -15.63 -0.83
N ILE A 62 23.39 -16.14 0.38
CA ILE A 62 22.93 -15.51 1.63
C ILE A 62 23.44 -14.07 1.73
N SER A 63 24.68 -13.83 1.29
CA SER A 63 25.30 -12.49 1.29
C SER A 63 24.45 -11.46 0.56
N ASP A 64 23.97 -11.80 -0.64
CA ASP A 64 23.26 -10.87 -1.50
C ASP A 64 21.92 -10.51 -0.86
N LEU A 65 21.20 -11.51 -0.34
CA LEU A 65 19.94 -11.34 0.37
C LEU A 65 20.10 -10.41 1.59
N VAL A 66 21.06 -10.70 2.46
CA VAL A 66 21.30 -9.91 3.67
C VAL A 66 21.63 -8.46 3.30
N SER A 67 22.53 -8.26 2.32
CA SER A 67 22.87 -6.91 1.83
C SER A 67 21.67 -6.18 1.24
N GLY A 68 20.85 -6.89 0.46
CA GLY A 68 19.65 -6.33 -0.18
C GLY A 68 18.58 -5.91 0.83
N VAL A 69 18.22 -6.80 1.76
CA VAL A 69 17.24 -6.52 2.81
C VAL A 69 17.72 -5.37 3.70
N THR A 70 19.00 -5.39 4.11
CA THR A 70 19.60 -4.31 4.89
C THR A 70 19.50 -2.98 4.17
N PHE A 71 19.88 -2.94 2.89
CA PHE A 71 19.83 -1.72 2.10
C PHE A 71 18.40 -1.14 1.96
N LEU A 72 17.43 -1.98 1.60
CA LEU A 72 16.02 -1.56 1.48
C LEU A 72 15.43 -1.12 2.82
N PHE A 73 15.80 -1.81 3.90
CA PHE A 73 15.39 -1.47 5.25
C PHE A 73 15.93 -0.11 5.66
N THR A 74 17.23 0.15 5.44
CA THR A 74 17.84 1.46 5.71
C THR A 74 17.14 2.58 4.94
N ILE A 75 16.88 2.40 3.65
CA ILE A 75 16.13 3.40 2.85
C ILE A 75 14.74 3.63 3.43
N SER A 76 14.04 2.57 3.83
CA SER A 76 12.69 2.66 4.41
C SER A 76 12.69 3.40 5.75
N ILE A 77 13.71 3.21 6.58
CA ILE A 77 13.89 3.96 7.83
C ILE A 77 14.19 5.43 7.54
N VAL A 78 15.10 5.72 6.60
CA VAL A 78 15.39 7.11 6.20
C VAL A 78 14.12 7.81 5.70
N ALA A 79 13.34 7.14 4.85
CA ALA A 79 12.07 7.66 4.34
C ALA A 79 11.06 7.95 5.47
N GLN A 80 10.96 7.07 6.46
CA GLN A 80 10.11 7.29 7.64
C GLN A 80 10.58 8.45 8.51
N VAL A 81 11.89 8.56 8.74
CA VAL A 81 12.47 9.68 9.50
C VAL A 81 12.21 11.02 8.81
N LEU A 82 12.37 11.08 7.48
CA LEU A 82 12.05 12.26 6.68
C LEU A 82 10.57 12.64 6.79
N ALA A 83 9.66 11.67 6.64
CA ALA A 83 8.23 11.89 6.81
C ALA A 83 7.83 12.33 8.24
N GLY A 84 8.61 11.95 9.25
CA GLY A 84 8.39 12.34 10.64
C GLY A 84 8.82 13.77 10.97
N TYR A 85 9.51 14.47 10.07
CA TYR A 85 9.91 15.87 10.28
C TYR A 85 8.67 16.76 10.30
N LYS A 86 8.52 17.60 11.35
CA LYS A 86 7.29 18.35 11.62
C LYS A 86 6.76 19.12 10.41
N ALA A 87 7.62 19.85 9.69
CA ALA A 87 7.21 20.61 8.51
C ALA A 87 6.68 19.72 7.37
N LEU A 88 7.20 18.50 7.22
CA LEU A 88 6.77 17.56 6.18
C LEU A 88 5.52 16.78 6.60
N LYS A 89 5.40 16.49 7.91
CA LYS A 89 4.21 15.89 8.53
C LYS A 89 3.00 16.82 8.48
N ASP A 90 3.19 18.12 8.66
CA ASP A 90 2.12 19.12 8.58
C ASP A 90 1.60 19.27 7.14
N LEU A 91 2.45 19.03 6.14
CA LEU A 91 2.04 18.88 4.73
C LEU A 91 1.38 17.53 4.44
N GLY A 92 1.40 16.61 5.41
CA GLY A 92 0.86 15.26 5.34
C GLY A 92 1.61 14.30 4.40
N LEU A 93 2.86 14.62 4.05
CA LEU A 93 3.65 13.78 3.17
C LEU A 93 3.98 12.43 3.84
N GLU A 94 3.43 11.35 3.29
CA GLU A 94 3.68 9.98 3.76
C GLU A 94 5.10 9.49 3.45
N TYR A 95 5.61 8.58 4.28
CA TYR A 95 6.91 7.93 4.08
C TYR A 95 7.04 7.21 2.72
N VAL A 96 5.92 6.75 2.14
CA VAL A 96 5.91 6.05 0.84
C VAL A 96 6.41 6.96 -0.29
N ILE A 97 6.12 8.26 -0.20
CA ILE A 97 6.59 9.27 -1.15
C ILE A 97 8.11 9.41 -1.07
N PHE A 98 8.64 9.56 0.14
CA PHE A 98 10.09 9.68 0.35
C PHE A 98 10.81 8.42 -0.10
N ALA A 99 10.23 7.24 0.16
CA ALA A 99 10.78 5.97 -0.31
C ALA A 99 10.84 5.91 -1.85
N LEU A 100 9.79 6.36 -2.54
CA LEU A 100 9.77 6.43 -4.01
C LEU A 100 10.83 7.40 -4.55
N VAL A 101 10.89 8.62 -4.01
CA VAL A 101 11.85 9.65 -4.43
C VAL A 101 13.28 9.19 -4.20
N LEU A 102 13.59 8.65 -3.01
CA LEU A 102 14.91 8.09 -2.70
C LEU A 102 15.25 6.93 -3.65
N GLY A 103 14.31 6.04 -3.94
CA GLY A 103 14.51 4.95 -4.89
C GLY A 103 14.84 5.44 -6.31
N ILE A 104 14.14 6.46 -6.79
CA ILE A 104 14.40 7.08 -8.10
C ILE A 104 15.78 7.75 -8.11
N LEU A 105 16.12 8.52 -7.06
CA LEU A 105 17.40 9.21 -6.93
C LEU A 105 18.57 8.21 -6.90
N ILE A 106 18.47 7.16 -6.09
CA ILE A 106 19.50 6.13 -6.00
C ILE A 106 19.70 5.45 -7.35
N ARG A 107 18.60 5.08 -8.03
CA ARG A 107 18.66 4.50 -9.36
C ARG A 107 19.31 5.45 -10.38
N SER A 108 19.06 6.76 -10.26
CA SER A 108 19.61 7.76 -11.17
C SER A 108 21.10 8.06 -10.92
N ILE A 109 21.56 8.02 -9.67
CA ILE A 109 22.94 8.39 -9.30
C ILE A 109 23.88 7.19 -9.37
N ILE A 110 23.48 6.08 -8.75
CA ILE A 110 24.36 4.91 -8.51
C ILE A 110 24.00 3.75 -9.45
N GLY A 111 22.77 3.75 -9.99
CA GLY A 111 22.22 2.57 -10.64
C GLY A 111 21.81 1.49 -9.64
N VAL A 112 21.20 0.41 -10.11
CA VAL A 112 20.79 -0.72 -9.27
C VAL A 112 21.86 -1.82 -9.38
N PRO A 113 22.68 -2.06 -8.33
CA PRO A 113 23.74 -3.06 -8.40
C PRO A 113 23.17 -4.48 -8.48
N LYS A 114 23.92 -5.40 -9.09
CA LYS A 114 23.45 -6.79 -9.34
C LYS A 114 23.04 -7.55 -8.08
N TRP A 115 23.73 -7.34 -6.96
CA TRP A 115 23.38 -7.94 -5.67
C TRP A 115 22.01 -7.46 -5.16
N LEU A 116 21.65 -6.21 -5.43
CA LEU A 116 20.35 -5.66 -5.04
C LEU A 116 19.24 -6.23 -5.93
N VAL A 117 19.49 -6.35 -7.24
CA VAL A 117 18.55 -7.01 -8.17
C VAL A 117 18.33 -8.48 -7.79
N ALA A 118 19.39 -9.19 -7.41
CA ALA A 118 19.29 -10.59 -6.97
C ALA A 118 18.40 -10.74 -5.73
N SER A 119 18.41 -9.74 -4.83
CA SER A 119 17.63 -9.73 -3.59
C SER A 119 16.19 -9.23 -3.76
N LEU A 120 15.92 -8.47 -4.82
CA LEU A 120 14.59 -7.95 -5.17
C LEU A 120 13.71 -9.03 -5.82
N GLN A 121 13.28 -10.03 -5.05
CA GLN A 121 12.15 -10.87 -5.46
C GLN A 121 10.83 -10.20 -5.11
N SER A 122 10.48 -9.17 -5.87
CA SER A 122 9.19 -8.48 -5.70
C SER A 122 8.05 -9.48 -5.60
N GLU A 123 8.03 -10.52 -6.44
CA GLU A 123 6.99 -11.55 -6.45
C GLU A 123 6.88 -12.34 -5.12
N PHE A 124 8.01 -12.71 -4.49
CA PHE A 124 8.00 -13.43 -3.21
C PHE A 124 7.45 -12.55 -2.09
N TYR A 125 7.97 -11.32 -1.98
CA TYR A 125 7.51 -10.36 -0.98
C TYR A 125 6.06 -9.92 -1.22
N ILE A 126 5.62 -9.81 -2.48
CA ILE A 126 4.24 -9.55 -2.87
C ILE A 126 3.31 -10.68 -2.41
N LYS A 127 3.68 -11.95 -2.65
CA LYS A 127 2.87 -13.10 -2.24
C LYS A 127 2.70 -13.16 -0.73
N ILE A 128 3.77 -12.91 0.03
CA ILE A 128 3.72 -12.86 1.49
C ILE A 128 2.89 -11.66 1.94
N GLY A 129 3.16 -10.48 1.41
CA GLY A 129 2.39 -9.27 1.69
C GLY A 129 0.88 -9.46 1.46
N LEU A 130 0.48 -10.15 0.39
CA LEU A 130 -0.92 -10.46 0.09
C LEU A 130 -1.57 -11.33 1.17
N VAL A 131 -0.88 -12.38 1.63
CA VAL A 131 -1.37 -13.26 2.70
C VAL A 131 -1.56 -12.47 3.99
N LEU A 132 -0.54 -11.69 4.38
CA LEU A 132 -0.55 -10.87 5.59
C LEU A 132 -1.65 -9.79 5.54
N LEU A 133 -1.85 -9.18 4.37
CA LEU A 133 -2.85 -8.13 4.18
C LEU A 133 -4.27 -8.71 4.25
N GLY A 134 -4.49 -9.90 3.70
CA GLY A 134 -5.75 -10.63 3.83
C GLY A 134 -6.11 -10.97 5.28
N THR A 135 -5.13 -11.28 6.13
CA THR A 135 -5.37 -11.63 7.54
C THR A 135 -5.62 -10.42 8.45
N SER A 136 -5.07 -9.24 8.14
CA SER A 136 -5.05 -8.10 9.08
C SER A 136 -6.17 -7.06 8.87
N VAL A 137 -6.64 -6.87 7.63
CA VAL A 137 -7.42 -5.66 7.26
C VAL A 137 -8.94 -5.85 7.41
N ILE A 138 -9.46 -7.07 7.23
CA ILE A 138 -10.90 -7.25 6.93
C ILE A 138 -11.81 -7.02 8.15
N PHE A 139 -11.52 -7.59 9.32
CA PHE A 139 -12.50 -7.59 10.42
C PHE A 139 -12.70 -6.23 11.10
N ARG A 140 -11.63 -5.45 11.28
CA ARG A 140 -11.69 -4.16 12.00
C ARG A 140 -12.35 -3.07 11.14
N ASP A 141 -12.15 -3.14 9.82
CA ASP A 141 -12.66 -2.14 8.89
C ASP A 141 -14.14 -2.36 8.58
N VAL A 142 -14.61 -3.62 8.52
CA VAL A 142 -16.04 -3.98 8.38
C VAL A 142 -16.88 -3.36 9.50
N VAL A 143 -16.43 -3.51 10.76
CA VAL A 143 -17.17 -3.02 11.93
C VAL A 143 -17.24 -1.49 11.94
N LYS A 144 -16.18 -0.81 11.47
CA LYS A 144 -16.15 0.66 11.39
C LYS A 144 -16.98 1.22 10.23
N ALA A 145 -17.02 0.52 9.11
CA ALA A 145 -17.74 0.94 7.89
C ALA A 145 -19.27 0.93 8.07
N GLY A 146 -19.79 -0.09 8.77
CA GLY A 146 -21.23 -0.32 8.88
C GLY A 146 -21.89 -0.70 7.54
N SER A 147 -23.19 -1.00 7.58
CA SER A 147 -23.93 -1.48 6.40
C SER A 147 -24.04 -0.43 5.29
N LEU A 148 -24.32 0.83 5.64
CA LEU A 148 -24.46 1.91 4.66
C LEU A 148 -23.12 2.27 3.97
N GLY A 149 -22.02 2.28 4.73
CA GLY A 149 -20.68 2.48 4.16
C GLY A 149 -20.29 1.37 3.19
N LEU A 150 -20.63 0.12 3.50
CA LEU A 150 -20.38 -1.02 2.60
C LEU A 150 -21.18 -0.93 1.29
N ILE A 151 -22.46 -0.55 1.34
CA ILE A 151 -23.28 -0.40 0.14
C ILE A 151 -22.70 0.71 -0.75
N GLN A 152 -22.36 1.86 -0.16
CA GLN A 152 -21.75 2.98 -0.87
C GLN A 152 -20.41 2.57 -1.50
N ALA A 153 -19.54 1.91 -0.73
CA ALA A 153 -18.24 1.44 -1.23
C ALA A 153 -18.42 0.45 -2.38
N LEU A 154 -19.38 -0.48 -2.28
CA LEU A 154 -19.63 -1.46 -3.34
C LEU A 154 -20.04 -0.77 -4.65
N VAL A 155 -20.97 0.19 -4.58
CA VAL A 155 -21.41 0.94 -5.76
C VAL A 155 -20.24 1.71 -6.37
N VAL A 156 -19.47 2.45 -5.56
CA VAL A 156 -18.33 3.23 -6.05
C VAL A 156 -17.27 2.34 -6.66
N VAL A 157 -16.86 1.27 -5.98
CA VAL A 157 -15.85 0.33 -6.49
C VAL A 157 -16.28 -0.24 -7.83
N LEU A 158 -17.51 -0.73 -7.94
CA LEU A 158 -17.99 -1.30 -9.21
C LEU A 158 -18.00 -0.28 -10.33
N VAL A 159 -18.60 0.90 -10.11
CA VAL A 159 -18.71 1.95 -11.14
C VAL A 159 -17.34 2.41 -11.60
N VAL A 160 -16.44 2.75 -10.65
CA VAL A 160 -15.10 3.24 -10.96
C VAL A 160 -14.27 2.15 -11.62
N TRP A 161 -14.34 0.91 -11.14
CA TRP A 161 -13.58 -0.20 -11.71
C TRP A 161 -13.98 -0.49 -13.15
N TYR A 162 -15.28 -0.63 -13.43
CA TYR A 162 -15.76 -0.88 -14.80
C TYR A 162 -15.43 0.27 -15.74
N PHE A 163 -15.59 1.51 -15.28
CA PHE A 163 -15.28 2.69 -16.08
C PHE A 163 -13.77 2.79 -16.39
N ALA A 164 -12.92 2.63 -15.37
CA ALA A 164 -11.46 2.63 -15.54
C ALA A 164 -10.99 1.50 -16.46
N TYR A 165 -11.56 0.29 -16.30
CA TYR A 165 -11.23 -0.86 -17.13
C TYR A 165 -11.64 -0.62 -18.58
N TRP A 166 -12.86 -0.13 -18.80
CA TRP A 166 -13.36 0.22 -20.12
C TRP A 166 -12.46 1.26 -20.82
N ILE A 167 -12.06 2.32 -20.11
CA ILE A 167 -11.12 3.32 -20.62
C ILE A 167 -9.79 2.66 -20.99
N ALA A 168 -9.18 1.91 -20.07
CA ALA A 168 -7.87 1.27 -20.30
C ALA A 168 -7.89 0.36 -21.54
N ARG A 169 -8.96 -0.45 -21.70
CA ARG A 169 -9.15 -1.29 -22.89
C ARG A 169 -9.35 -0.47 -24.15
N ARG A 170 -10.03 0.68 -24.08
CA ARG A 170 -10.23 1.57 -25.23
C ARG A 170 -8.92 2.20 -25.72
N PHE A 171 -8.01 2.50 -24.80
CA PHE A 171 -6.63 2.93 -25.07
C PHE A 171 -5.71 1.79 -25.50
N LYS A 172 -6.22 0.56 -25.64
CA LYS A 172 -5.46 -0.64 -26.03
C LYS A 172 -4.32 -0.98 -25.07
N ILE A 173 -4.48 -0.62 -23.79
CA ILE A 173 -3.57 -1.06 -22.74
C ILE A 173 -3.70 -2.58 -22.59
N ASP A 174 -2.59 -3.25 -22.26
CA ASP A 174 -2.62 -4.69 -22.02
C ASP A 174 -3.57 -5.05 -20.88
N GLU A 175 -4.12 -6.26 -20.93
CA GLU A 175 -5.21 -6.63 -20.04
C GLU A 175 -4.79 -6.76 -18.57
N GLU A 176 -3.60 -7.31 -18.32
CA GLU A 176 -3.05 -7.41 -16.97
C GLU A 176 -2.90 -6.02 -16.35
N LEU A 177 -2.29 -5.09 -17.09
CA LEU A 177 -2.11 -3.72 -16.65
C LEU A 177 -3.45 -2.99 -16.47
N SER A 178 -4.41 -3.24 -17.36
CA SER A 178 -5.77 -2.69 -17.27
C SER A 178 -6.48 -3.14 -15.98
N LEU A 179 -6.40 -4.44 -15.64
CA LEU A 179 -6.96 -4.96 -14.39
C LEU A 179 -6.26 -4.35 -13.18
N MET A 180 -4.92 -4.29 -13.17
CA MET A 180 -4.16 -3.72 -12.05
C MET A 180 -4.48 -2.24 -11.82
N ILE A 181 -4.52 -1.42 -12.88
CA ILE A 181 -4.85 0.03 -12.78
C ILE A 181 -6.29 0.22 -12.31
N SER A 182 -7.24 -0.53 -12.87
CA SER A 182 -8.66 -0.40 -12.53
C SER A 182 -8.93 -0.77 -11.09
N SER A 183 -8.31 -1.84 -10.60
CA SER A 183 -8.37 -2.22 -9.19
C SER A 183 -7.67 -1.21 -8.28
N ALA A 184 -6.54 -0.65 -8.71
CA ALA A 184 -5.82 0.36 -7.94
C ALA A 184 -6.70 1.59 -7.69
N VAL A 185 -7.25 2.20 -8.75
CA VAL A 185 -8.01 3.45 -8.66
C VAL A 185 -9.38 3.32 -7.99
N SER A 186 -9.97 2.12 -7.97
CA SER A 186 -11.33 1.92 -7.45
C SER A 186 -11.39 1.55 -5.98
N ILE A 187 -10.31 0.99 -5.41
CA ILE A 187 -10.29 0.42 -4.07
C ILE A 187 -9.32 1.19 -3.15
N CYS A 188 -8.04 0.83 -3.17
CA CYS A 188 -7.06 1.28 -2.19
C CYS A 188 -5.66 1.50 -2.77
N GLY A 189 -5.57 1.71 -4.09
CA GLY A 189 -4.32 1.97 -4.78
C GLY A 189 -3.39 0.77 -4.80
N VAL A 190 -2.29 0.90 -4.07
CA VAL A 190 -1.14 -0.02 -4.11
C VAL A 190 -1.53 -1.43 -3.69
N SER A 191 -2.26 -1.61 -2.59
CA SER A 191 -2.63 -2.94 -2.10
C SER A 191 -3.60 -3.66 -3.05
N ALA A 192 -4.48 -2.92 -3.72
CA ALA A 192 -5.38 -3.48 -4.73
C ALA A 192 -4.65 -3.88 -6.01
N ALA A 193 -3.66 -3.10 -6.44
CA ALA A 193 -2.78 -3.48 -7.55
C ALA A 193 -2.01 -4.76 -7.24
N ILE A 194 -1.43 -4.85 -6.03
CA ILE A 194 -0.68 -6.03 -5.56
C ILE A 194 -1.59 -7.26 -5.51
N ALA A 195 -2.78 -7.14 -4.92
CA ALA A 195 -3.75 -8.23 -4.83
C ALA A 195 -4.20 -8.71 -6.21
N THR A 196 -4.48 -7.78 -7.12
CA THR A 196 -4.87 -8.07 -8.50
C THR A 196 -3.74 -8.78 -9.26
N CYS A 197 -2.52 -8.28 -9.15
CA CYS A 197 -1.34 -8.90 -9.76
C CYS A 197 -1.14 -10.33 -9.26
N GLY A 198 -1.32 -10.57 -7.95
CA GLY A 198 -1.27 -11.91 -7.37
C GLY A 198 -2.39 -12.82 -7.87
N ALA A 199 -3.62 -12.31 -7.98
CA ALA A 199 -4.80 -13.06 -8.42
C ALA A 199 -4.71 -13.51 -9.88
N ILE A 200 -4.12 -12.69 -10.75
CA ILE A 200 -3.96 -12.99 -12.18
C ILE A 200 -2.58 -13.57 -12.53
N GLN A 201 -1.69 -13.72 -11.54
CA GLN A 201 -0.28 -14.09 -11.74
C GLN A 201 0.46 -13.16 -12.73
N GLY A 202 0.17 -11.86 -12.65
CA GLY A 202 0.70 -10.85 -13.58
C GLY A 202 2.16 -10.49 -13.35
N ASP A 203 2.74 -9.76 -14.31
CA ASP A 203 4.14 -9.32 -14.25
C ASP A 203 4.40 -8.27 -13.15
N GLY A 204 5.37 -8.55 -12.27
CA GLY A 204 5.82 -7.64 -11.22
C GLY A 204 6.37 -6.30 -11.73
N LYS A 205 6.86 -6.23 -12.97
CA LYS A 205 7.28 -4.95 -13.59
C LYS A 205 6.09 -4.05 -13.87
N LYS A 206 4.99 -4.61 -14.41
CA LYS A 206 3.74 -3.87 -14.65
C LYS A 206 3.15 -3.39 -13.34
N LEU A 207 3.11 -4.25 -12.32
CA LEU A 207 2.71 -3.85 -10.98
C LEU A 207 3.54 -2.67 -10.45
N SER A 208 4.87 -2.74 -10.57
CA SER A 208 5.76 -1.66 -10.12
C SER A 208 5.45 -0.32 -10.81
N TYR A 209 5.09 -0.38 -12.10
CA TYR A 209 4.64 0.79 -12.86
C TYR A 209 3.32 1.35 -12.32
N VAL A 210 2.31 0.50 -12.09
CA VAL A 210 1.02 0.92 -11.52
C VAL A 210 1.21 1.57 -10.15
N VAL A 211 1.98 0.95 -9.27
CA VAL A 211 2.25 1.47 -7.92
C VAL A 211 2.89 2.85 -8.00
N SER A 212 3.87 3.03 -8.88
CA SER A 212 4.52 4.33 -9.08
C SER A 212 3.53 5.39 -9.59
N LEU A 213 2.67 5.04 -10.54
CA LEU A 213 1.66 5.94 -11.10
C LEU A 213 0.64 6.38 -10.03
N VAL A 214 0.14 5.44 -9.22
CA VAL A 214 -0.76 5.74 -8.10
C VAL A 214 -0.13 6.74 -7.13
N LEU A 215 1.14 6.52 -6.76
CA LEU A 215 1.84 7.39 -5.82
C LEU A 215 2.13 8.79 -6.39
N ILE A 216 2.50 8.87 -7.67
CA ILE A 216 2.74 10.15 -8.35
C ILE A 216 1.45 10.96 -8.45
N VAL A 217 0.30 10.32 -8.66
CA VAL A 217 -1.01 10.98 -8.76
C VAL A 217 -1.59 11.36 -7.40
N ALA A 218 -1.41 10.52 -6.37
CA ALA A 218 -1.90 10.78 -5.02
C ALA A 218 -1.29 12.05 -4.40
N LEU A 219 -0.03 12.35 -4.73
CA LEU A 219 0.73 13.48 -4.22
C LEU A 219 0.08 14.85 -4.51
N PRO A 220 -0.13 15.23 -5.79
CA PRO A 220 -0.86 16.45 -6.11
C PRO A 220 -2.26 16.45 -5.49
N MET A 221 -2.98 15.33 -5.56
CA MET A 221 -4.37 15.26 -5.06
C MET A 221 -4.47 15.61 -3.58
N MET A 222 -3.50 15.20 -2.78
CA MET A 222 -3.42 15.53 -1.36
C MET A 222 -3.44 17.04 -1.09
N ILE A 223 -2.79 17.82 -1.96
CA ILE A 223 -2.68 19.28 -1.81
C ILE A 223 -3.87 19.97 -2.50
N PHE A 224 -4.25 19.51 -3.70
CA PHE A 224 -5.25 20.18 -4.53
C PHE A 224 -6.70 19.89 -4.12
N MET A 225 -7.02 18.66 -3.70
CA MET A 225 -8.40 18.32 -3.30
C MET A 225 -8.95 19.14 -2.13
N PRO A 226 -8.22 19.36 -1.01
CA PRO A 226 -8.76 20.17 0.09
C PRO A 226 -8.93 21.64 -0.34
N TYR A 227 -8.02 22.18 -1.15
CA TYR A 227 -8.18 23.52 -1.73
C TYR A 227 -9.43 23.61 -2.61
N LEU A 228 -9.64 22.63 -3.49
CA LEU A 228 -10.78 22.60 -4.39
C LEU A 228 -12.11 22.39 -3.64
N ALA A 229 -12.12 21.57 -2.59
CA ALA A 229 -13.28 21.39 -1.73
C ALA A 229 -13.70 22.68 -1.03
N ASN A 230 -12.73 23.46 -0.54
CA ASN A 230 -12.98 24.78 0.03
C ASN A 230 -13.46 25.79 -1.02
N ALA A 231 -12.85 25.81 -2.21
CA ALA A 231 -13.24 26.69 -3.31
C ALA A 231 -14.67 26.40 -3.83
N LEU A 232 -15.09 25.14 -3.79
CA LEU A 232 -16.45 24.71 -4.15
C LEU A 232 -17.46 24.84 -2.99
N HIS A 233 -17.04 25.34 -1.83
CA HIS A 233 -17.87 25.45 -0.62
C HIS A 233 -18.58 24.14 -0.23
N LEU A 234 -17.91 23.00 -0.41
CA LEU A 234 -18.47 21.71 -0.06
C LEU A 234 -18.63 21.58 1.46
N SER A 235 -19.70 20.89 1.89
CA SER A 235 -19.83 20.55 3.31
C SER A 235 -18.69 19.62 3.74
N PRO A 236 -18.26 19.64 5.02
CA PRO A 236 -17.20 18.76 5.52
C PRO A 236 -17.45 17.28 5.26
N SER A 237 -18.72 16.84 5.36
CA SER A 237 -19.14 15.47 5.06
C SER A 237 -18.97 15.11 3.58
N VAL A 238 -19.36 15.98 2.65
CA VAL A 238 -19.23 15.73 1.21
C VAL A 238 -17.76 15.79 0.78
N ALA A 239 -17.02 16.78 1.26
CA ALA A 239 -15.58 16.88 1.00
C ALA A 239 -14.82 15.67 1.56
N GLY A 240 -15.15 15.24 2.78
CA GLY A 240 -14.60 14.04 3.38
C GLY A 240 -14.91 12.79 2.56
N ALA A 241 -16.15 12.60 2.13
CA ALA A 241 -16.54 11.46 1.30
C ALA A 241 -15.82 11.46 -0.06
N TRP A 242 -15.64 12.63 -0.67
CA TRP A 242 -14.91 12.77 -1.93
C TRP A 242 -13.42 12.44 -1.77
N ILE A 243 -12.76 12.99 -0.77
CA ILE A 243 -11.35 12.70 -0.45
C ILE A 243 -11.17 11.21 -0.15
N GLY A 244 -12.01 10.66 0.73
CA GLY A 244 -11.96 9.25 1.11
C GLY A 244 -12.22 8.29 -0.04
N GLY A 245 -13.06 8.66 -1.00
CA GLY A 245 -13.35 7.85 -2.18
C GLY A 245 -12.32 7.96 -3.31
N THR A 246 -11.46 8.99 -3.31
CA THR A 246 -10.59 9.29 -4.46
C THR A 246 -9.10 9.17 -4.14
N ILE A 247 -8.64 9.53 -2.92
CA ILE A 247 -7.22 9.39 -2.58
C ILE A 247 -6.92 7.93 -2.28
N ASP A 248 -5.90 7.41 -2.96
CA ASP A 248 -5.58 5.98 -3.01
C ASP A 248 -4.61 5.49 -1.95
N THR A 249 -4.35 6.29 -0.91
CA THR A 249 -3.58 5.85 0.27
C THR A 249 -4.28 6.28 1.56
N THR A 250 -4.37 5.35 2.52
CA THR A 250 -5.15 5.57 3.74
C THR A 250 -4.61 6.71 4.59
N GLY A 251 -3.29 6.86 4.75
CA GLY A 251 -2.76 7.95 5.56
C GLY A 251 -2.84 9.30 4.86
N ALA A 252 -2.71 9.38 3.53
CA ALA A 252 -2.98 10.62 2.80
C ALA A 252 -4.45 11.04 2.92
N VAL A 253 -5.40 10.10 2.88
CA VAL A 253 -6.83 10.38 3.15
C VAL A 253 -7.04 10.99 4.54
N VAL A 254 -6.41 10.40 5.57
CA VAL A 254 -6.53 10.88 6.96
C VAL A 254 -5.93 12.28 7.08
N ALA A 255 -4.70 12.47 6.60
CA ALA A 255 -4.00 13.75 6.68
C ALA A 255 -4.72 14.87 5.89
N THR A 256 -5.23 14.57 4.69
CA THR A 256 -6.02 15.53 3.90
C THR A 256 -7.36 15.84 4.59
N GLY A 257 -8.01 14.82 5.16
CA GLY A 257 -9.27 15.00 5.88
C GLY A 257 -9.11 15.86 7.13
N GLU A 258 -7.98 15.75 7.85
CA GLU A 258 -7.67 16.59 9.01
C GLU A 258 -7.53 18.07 8.66
N GLN A 259 -7.02 18.39 7.46
CA GLN A 259 -6.93 19.77 6.97
C GLN A 259 -8.31 20.43 6.77
N LEU A 260 -9.36 19.63 6.52
CA LEU A 260 -10.74 20.10 6.38
C LEU A 260 -11.57 19.96 7.67
N GLY A 261 -10.94 19.53 8.77
CA GLY A 261 -11.56 19.42 10.08
C GLY A 261 -11.99 18.02 10.48
N LYS A 262 -12.44 17.89 11.75
CA LYS A 262 -12.72 16.59 12.40
C LYS A 262 -13.81 15.78 11.70
N GLU A 263 -14.85 16.43 11.20
CA GLU A 263 -15.93 15.75 10.50
C GLU A 263 -15.47 15.17 9.17
N ALA A 264 -14.76 15.96 8.36
CA ALA A 264 -14.22 15.53 7.08
C ALA A 264 -13.24 14.35 7.24
N SER A 265 -12.33 14.42 8.22
CA SER A 265 -11.41 13.32 8.56
C SER A 265 -12.14 12.03 8.95
N LYS A 266 -13.20 12.13 9.78
CA LYS A 266 -13.99 10.97 10.18
C LYS A 266 -14.69 10.34 8.98
N VAL A 267 -15.35 11.14 8.14
CA VAL A 267 -16.08 10.65 6.97
C VAL A 267 -15.12 10.07 5.93
N SER A 268 -14.01 10.76 5.62
CA SER A 268 -13.03 10.29 4.64
C SER A 268 -12.42 8.96 5.05
N THR A 269 -12.10 8.81 6.33
CA THR A 269 -11.61 7.55 6.88
C THR A 269 -12.64 6.43 6.75
N ILE A 270 -13.90 6.67 7.11
CA ILE A 270 -14.96 5.65 7.01
C ILE A 270 -15.16 5.20 5.56
N VAL A 271 -15.23 6.14 4.61
CA VAL A 271 -15.38 5.81 3.18
C VAL A 271 -14.20 4.97 2.69
N LYS A 272 -12.96 5.37 3.01
CA LYS A 272 -11.78 4.63 2.56
C LYS A 272 -11.68 3.23 3.17
N LEU A 273 -11.95 3.10 4.47
CA LEU A 273 -11.96 1.79 5.13
C LEU A 273 -13.04 0.88 4.54
N SER A 274 -14.21 1.44 4.19
CA SER A 274 -15.28 0.68 3.53
C SER A 274 -14.84 0.09 2.19
N GLN A 275 -14.05 0.84 1.39
CA GLN A 275 -13.43 0.33 0.16
C GLN A 275 -12.40 -0.75 0.44
N ASN A 276 -11.53 -0.58 1.46
CA ASN A 276 -10.51 -1.55 1.82
C ASN A 276 -11.08 -2.93 2.16
N VAL A 277 -12.27 -2.98 2.78
CA VAL A 277 -12.98 -4.24 3.09
C VAL A 277 -13.26 -5.06 1.83
N LEU A 278 -13.60 -4.39 0.73
CA LEU A 278 -13.98 -5.05 -0.51
C LEU A 278 -12.79 -5.68 -1.24
N LEU A 279 -11.56 -5.38 -0.83
CA LEU A 279 -10.34 -5.90 -1.45
C LEU A 279 -10.32 -7.43 -1.52
N GLY A 280 -10.69 -8.12 -0.44
CA GLY A 280 -10.69 -9.58 -0.39
C GLY A 280 -11.71 -10.19 -1.37
N VAL A 281 -12.92 -9.63 -1.40
CA VAL A 281 -13.99 -10.07 -2.31
C VAL A 281 -13.60 -9.79 -3.77
N ALA A 282 -13.06 -8.60 -4.04
CA ALA A 282 -12.59 -8.21 -5.36
C ALA A 282 -11.46 -9.12 -5.87
N ALA A 283 -10.50 -9.48 -5.02
CA ALA A 283 -9.41 -10.37 -5.39
C ALA A 283 -9.90 -11.76 -5.80
N VAL A 284 -10.89 -12.32 -5.07
CA VAL A 284 -11.52 -13.60 -5.44
C VAL A 284 -12.29 -13.48 -6.75
N ALA A 285 -13.08 -12.42 -6.91
CA ALA A 285 -13.86 -12.19 -8.14
C ALA A 285 -12.96 -12.05 -9.38
N ILE A 286 -11.88 -11.28 -9.27
CA ILE A 286 -10.88 -11.12 -10.34
C ILE A 286 -10.19 -12.45 -10.64
N SER A 287 -9.81 -13.22 -9.62
CA SER A 287 -9.19 -14.53 -9.83
C SER A 287 -10.12 -15.51 -10.56
N LEU A 288 -11.41 -15.56 -10.18
CA LEU A 288 -12.41 -16.38 -10.85
C LEU A 288 -12.60 -15.94 -12.31
N PHE A 289 -12.74 -14.63 -12.55
CA PHE A 289 -12.84 -14.08 -13.90
C PHE A 289 -11.64 -14.46 -14.77
N TRP A 290 -10.44 -14.41 -14.20
CA TRP A 290 -9.20 -14.75 -14.91
C TRP A 290 -9.08 -16.24 -15.23
N MET A 291 -9.57 -17.13 -14.35
CA MET A 291 -9.50 -18.58 -14.55
C MET A 291 -10.48 -19.12 -15.61
N VAL A 292 -11.63 -18.45 -15.79
CA VAL A 292 -12.65 -18.89 -16.76
C VAL A 292 -12.27 -18.54 -18.20
N LYS A 293 -11.21 -17.75 -18.38
CA LYS A 293 -10.72 -17.29 -19.68
C LYS A 293 -9.57 -18.15 -20.17
#